data_AF-A0A1B1YM87-F1
#
_entry.id   AF-A0A1B1YM87-F1
#
_cell.length_a   1.000
_cell.length_b   1.000
_cell.length_c   1.000
_cell.angle_alpha   90.00
_cell.angle_beta   90.00
_cell.angle_gamma   90.00
#
_symmetry.space_group_name_H-M   'P 1'
#
loop_
_entity.id
_entity.type
_entity.pdbx_description
1 polymer ?
#
loop_
_entity_poly.entity_id
_entity_poly.type
_entity_poly.pdbx_seq_one_letter_code
_entity_poly.pdbx_strand_id
1 'polypeptide(L)'
;MKVKKTYLLVFSVILCMLLVSSILFMGNAFEKNTYWLNSISADSYDFPISPDVNKDKWIKMESTAEMNAVLQIPEETLKSMSTEGLIATCMKYPKFGDIFLFNSPVKGLEKITNDFNGLRELQSRDDAGDALVQFYSKLDLDKLLATDKYPSLRLQFLEYIIAQPSILSKVSDRKALLKHAYKMAELKQNKYSGKFGITSTLFIMAHVLDMDYPEISEKIKNHDIVSHFLETGNIKESHKGEWDEIWNTIEEKIQSIIEDIE
;
A
#
# COMPACT_ATOMS: atom_id res chain seq x y z
N MET A 1 -26.65 -10.18 60.12
CA MET A 1 -27.08 -9.44 58.90
C MET A 1 -26.01 -8.49 58.33
N LYS A 2 -25.16 -7.84 59.15
CA LYS A 2 -24.09 -6.93 58.67
C LYS A 2 -22.99 -7.60 57.83
N VAL A 3 -22.54 -8.80 58.23
CA VAL A 3 -21.45 -9.53 57.58
C VAL A 3 -21.75 -9.87 56.10
N LYS A 4 -22.99 -10.27 55.77
CA LYS A 4 -23.40 -10.55 54.38
C LYS A 4 -23.38 -9.30 53.49
N LYS A 5 -23.68 -8.10 54.03
CA LYS A 5 -23.60 -6.84 53.28
C LYS A 5 -22.15 -6.47 52.97
N THR A 6 -21.22 -6.70 53.90
CA THR A 6 -19.79 -6.43 53.67
C THR A 6 -19.22 -7.30 52.55
N TYR A 7 -19.55 -8.60 52.52
CA TYR A 7 -19.09 -9.49 51.44
C TYR A 7 -19.66 -9.11 50.07
N LEU A 8 -20.93 -8.70 50.01
CA LEU A 8 -21.56 -8.24 48.77
C LEU A 8 -20.89 -6.96 48.23
N LEU A 9 -20.51 -6.04 49.13
CA LEU A 9 -19.85 -4.79 48.78
C LEU A 9 -18.42 -5.03 48.27
N VAL A 10 -17.66 -5.91 48.93
CA VAL A 10 -16.31 -6.29 48.49
C VAL A 10 -16.35 -7.01 47.13
N PHE A 11 -17.30 -7.92 46.94
CA PHE A 11 -17.48 -8.62 45.65
C PHE A 11 -17.86 -7.64 44.51
N SER A 12 -18.74 -6.68 44.79
CA SER A 12 -19.11 -5.64 43.82
C SER A 12 -17.92 -4.77 43.42
N VAL A 13 -17.06 -4.39 44.37
CA VAL A 13 -15.88 -3.55 44.10
C VAL A 13 -14.84 -4.32 43.29
N ILE A 14 -14.61 -5.60 43.60
CA ILE A 14 -13.71 -6.47 42.82
C ILE A 14 -14.24 -6.65 41.39
N LEU A 15 -15.55 -6.90 41.22
CA LEU A 15 -16.17 -7.03 39.90
C LEU A 15 -16.07 -5.73 39.10
N CYS A 16 -16.28 -4.57 39.74
CA CYS A 16 -16.06 -3.27 39.11
C CYS A 16 -14.60 -3.05 38.72
N MET A 17 -13.63 -3.43 39.56
CA MET A 17 -12.20 -3.31 39.22
C MET A 17 -11.80 -4.23 38.06
N LEU A 18 -12.38 -5.43 37.95
CA LEU A 18 -12.15 -6.35 36.82
C LEU A 18 -12.80 -5.85 35.52
N LEU A 19 -13.95 -5.17 35.60
CA LEU A 19 -14.59 -4.55 34.44
C LEU A 19 -13.84 -3.29 33.99
N VAL A 20 -13.32 -2.48 34.92
CA VAL A 20 -12.51 -1.31 34.58
C VAL A 20 -11.16 -1.72 33.98
N SER A 21 -10.53 -2.79 34.50
CA SER A 21 -9.27 -3.29 33.94
C SER A 21 -9.44 -3.90 32.54
N SER A 22 -10.57 -4.54 32.24
CA SER A 22 -10.86 -5.03 30.89
C SER A 22 -11.15 -3.90 29.90
N ILE A 23 -11.81 -2.81 30.34
CA ILE A 23 -11.99 -1.59 29.54
C ILE A 23 -10.65 -0.89 29.27
N LEU A 24 -9.74 -0.84 30.26
CA LEU A 24 -8.38 -0.31 30.08
C LEU A 24 -7.51 -1.19 29.17
N PHE A 25 -7.66 -2.52 29.23
CA PHE A 25 -7.00 -3.45 28.31
C PHE A 25 -7.54 -3.33 26.88
N MET A 26 -8.83 -3.03 26.71
CA MET A 26 -9.44 -2.82 25.40
C MET A 26 -9.07 -1.44 24.81
N GLY A 27 -8.90 -0.41 25.65
CA GLY A 27 -8.35 0.89 25.23
C GLY A 27 -6.87 0.86 24.81
N ASN A 28 -6.12 -0.14 25.27
CA ASN A 28 -4.73 -0.40 24.88
C ASN A 28 -4.58 -1.50 23.83
N ALA A 29 -5.68 -2.07 23.30
CA ALA A 29 -5.65 -2.87 22.10
C ALA A 29 -5.37 -1.92 20.92
N PHE A 30 -4.08 -1.59 20.77
CA PHE A 30 -3.44 -0.82 19.71
C PHE A 30 -4.45 -0.40 18.64
N GLU A 31 -4.97 0.84 18.72
CA GLU A 31 -5.61 1.42 17.55
C GLU A 31 -4.55 1.36 16.45
N LYS A 32 -4.68 0.38 15.54
CA LYS A 32 -3.82 0.28 14.37
C LYS A 32 -3.92 1.63 13.67
N ASN A 33 -2.84 2.37 13.75
CA ASN A 33 -2.76 3.75 13.32
C ASN A 33 -1.54 3.86 12.43
N THR A 34 -1.53 4.85 11.55
CA THR A 34 -0.45 5.16 10.63
C THR A 34 0.87 5.57 11.32
N TYR A 35 1.00 5.41 12.65
CA TYR A 35 2.17 5.80 13.44
C TYR A 35 3.50 5.21 12.95
N TRP A 36 3.50 4.02 12.36
CA TRP A 36 4.72 3.46 11.78
C TRP A 36 5.23 4.30 10.59
N LEU A 37 4.33 4.99 9.88
CA LEU A 37 4.70 5.93 8.80
C LEU A 37 5.45 7.16 9.35
N ASN A 38 5.18 7.56 10.60
CA ASN A 38 5.91 8.67 11.25
C ASN A 38 7.37 8.30 11.55
N SER A 39 7.70 7.00 11.55
CA SER A 39 9.07 6.53 11.72
C SER A 39 9.85 6.38 10.41
N ILE A 40 9.22 6.60 9.25
CA ILE A 40 9.89 6.44 7.94
C ILE A 40 10.83 7.61 7.67
N SER A 41 10.36 8.85 7.83
CA SER A 41 11.21 10.04 7.68
C SER A 41 10.72 11.19 8.55
N ALA A 42 11.69 11.92 9.12
CA ALA A 42 11.44 13.04 10.02
C ALA A 42 10.87 14.28 9.32
N ASP A 43 11.07 14.41 8.01
CA ASP A 43 10.56 15.51 7.18
C ASP A 43 9.27 15.15 6.42
N SER A 44 8.65 14.00 6.73
CA SER A 44 7.34 13.65 6.18
C SER A 44 6.24 14.61 6.66
N TYR A 45 5.25 14.88 5.81
CA TYR A 45 4.17 15.78 6.11
C TYR A 45 3.00 15.06 6.79
N ASP A 46 2.58 15.61 7.93
CA ASP A 46 1.39 15.17 8.64
C ASP A 46 0.18 16.01 8.21
N PHE A 47 -0.80 15.35 7.62
CA PHE A 47 -2.01 16.01 7.14
C PHE A 47 -2.80 16.59 8.32
N PRO A 48 -3.01 17.92 8.37
CA PRO A 48 -3.62 18.57 9.52
C PRO A 48 -5.11 18.24 9.67
N ILE A 49 -5.77 17.77 8.59
CA ILE A 49 -7.16 17.32 8.62
C ILE A 49 -7.26 16.03 7.82
N SER A 50 -7.73 14.96 8.45
CA SER A 50 -7.91 13.63 7.88
C SER A 50 -9.03 12.87 8.62
N PRO A 51 -9.44 11.67 8.17
CA PRO A 51 -10.40 10.85 8.91
C PRO A 51 -9.94 10.49 10.34
N ASP A 52 -8.63 10.42 10.56
CA ASP A 52 -8.02 10.03 11.84
C ASP A 52 -7.45 11.25 12.62
N VAL A 53 -7.28 12.42 11.98
CA VAL A 53 -6.74 13.67 12.58
C VAL A 53 -7.73 14.82 12.38
N ASN A 54 -8.15 15.50 13.46
CA ASN A 54 -9.17 16.55 13.38
C ASN A 54 -10.47 16.09 12.69
N LYS A 55 -10.92 14.88 13.06
CA LYS A 55 -12.10 14.18 12.51
C LYS A 55 -13.37 15.05 12.44
N ASP A 56 -13.60 15.90 13.43
CA ASP A 56 -14.77 16.80 13.46
C ASP A 56 -14.77 17.83 12.33
N LYS A 57 -13.58 18.26 11.85
CA LYS A 57 -13.46 19.11 10.67
C LYS A 57 -13.62 18.29 9.39
N TRP A 58 -13.05 17.08 9.36
CA TRP A 58 -13.14 16.19 8.20
C TRP A 58 -14.59 15.82 7.85
N ILE A 59 -15.38 15.41 8.85
CA ILE A 59 -16.78 14.97 8.64
C ILE A 59 -17.69 16.11 8.18
N LYS A 60 -17.32 17.37 8.45
CA LYS A 60 -18.08 18.56 8.02
C LYS A 60 -17.82 18.97 6.58
N MET A 61 -16.82 18.38 5.91
CA MET A 61 -16.54 18.67 4.50
C MET A 61 -17.62 18.04 3.64
N GLU A 62 -18.23 18.85 2.76
CA GLU A 62 -19.40 18.45 1.99
C GLU A 62 -19.04 17.94 0.59
N SER A 63 -17.80 18.18 0.13
CA SER A 63 -17.37 17.81 -1.21
C SER A 63 -15.98 17.18 -1.29
N THR A 64 -15.78 16.37 -2.33
CA THR A 64 -14.47 15.82 -2.69
C THR A 64 -13.44 16.92 -2.96
N ALA A 65 -13.88 18.07 -3.50
CA ALA A 65 -13.02 19.21 -3.78
C ALA A 65 -12.46 19.83 -2.49
N GLU A 66 -13.31 20.01 -1.47
CA GLU A 66 -12.87 20.50 -0.15
C GLU A 66 -11.89 19.54 0.51
N MET A 67 -12.18 18.24 0.48
CA MET A 67 -11.28 17.21 1.00
C MET A 67 -9.93 17.24 0.27
N ASN A 68 -9.92 17.34 -1.06
CA ASN A 68 -8.69 17.40 -1.83
C ASN A 68 -7.88 18.67 -1.54
N ALA A 69 -8.55 19.81 -1.29
CA ALA A 69 -7.90 21.07 -0.98
C ALA A 69 -7.10 21.02 0.33
N VAL A 70 -7.66 20.40 1.39
CA VAL A 70 -6.97 20.28 2.69
C VAL A 70 -5.86 19.24 2.69
N LEU A 71 -5.80 18.38 1.68
CA LEU A 71 -4.77 17.36 1.51
C LEU A 71 -3.63 17.80 0.59
N GLN A 72 -3.61 19.05 0.11
CA GLN A 72 -2.42 19.56 -0.58
C GLN A 72 -1.29 19.82 0.43
N ILE A 73 -0.06 19.48 0.05
CA ILE A 73 1.14 19.85 0.81
C ILE A 73 1.47 21.31 0.47
N PRO A 74 1.77 22.18 1.44
CA PRO A 74 2.24 23.54 1.16
C PRO A 74 3.47 23.51 0.25
N GLU A 75 3.51 24.37 -0.77
CA GLU A 75 4.54 24.36 -1.83
C GLU A 75 5.97 24.42 -1.28
N GLU A 76 6.21 25.28 -0.28
CA GLU A 76 7.52 25.41 0.36
C GLU A 76 7.92 24.12 1.08
N THR A 77 6.98 23.47 1.78
CA THR A 77 7.22 22.18 2.43
C THR A 77 7.53 21.12 1.38
N LEU A 78 6.75 21.05 0.31
CA LEU A 78 6.87 20.04 -0.74
C LEU A 78 8.24 20.09 -1.43
N LYS A 79 8.72 21.30 -1.77
CA LYS A 79 10.03 21.50 -2.40
C LYS A 79 11.21 21.19 -1.49
N SER A 80 11.05 21.41 -0.19
CA SER A 80 12.12 21.19 0.79
C SER A 80 12.25 19.73 1.26
N MET A 81 11.26 18.89 0.95
CA MET A 81 11.16 17.52 1.43
C MET A 81 12.12 16.59 0.69
N SER A 82 12.83 15.72 1.41
CA SER A 82 13.59 14.60 0.84
C SER A 82 12.69 13.63 0.08
N THR A 83 13.27 12.79 -0.78
CA THR A 83 12.48 11.81 -1.55
C THR A 83 11.90 10.75 -0.63
N GLU A 84 12.63 10.35 0.40
CA GLU A 84 12.15 9.47 1.47
C GLU A 84 11.01 10.11 2.27
N GLY A 85 11.13 11.40 2.60
CA GLY A 85 10.07 12.20 3.22
C GLY A 85 8.81 12.25 2.37
N LEU A 86 8.97 12.40 1.07
CA LEU A 86 7.86 12.47 0.12
C LEU A 86 7.19 11.10 -0.05
N ILE A 87 7.97 10.02 -0.17
CA ILE A 87 7.44 8.66 -0.19
C ILE A 87 6.61 8.40 1.08
N ALA A 88 7.16 8.71 2.26
CA ALA A 88 6.45 8.56 3.53
C ALA A 88 5.15 9.37 3.56
N THR A 89 5.18 10.60 3.04
CA THR A 89 4.01 11.49 2.93
C THR A 89 2.95 10.92 2.00
N CYS A 90 3.34 10.42 0.83
CA CYS A 90 2.44 9.75 -0.10
C CYS A 90 1.81 8.50 0.55
N MET A 91 2.59 7.71 1.29
CA MET A 91 2.07 6.56 2.03
C MET A 91 1.11 6.94 3.16
N LYS A 92 1.24 8.15 3.73
CA LYS A 92 0.31 8.74 4.72
C LYS A 92 -0.95 9.34 4.09
N TYR A 93 -1.02 9.45 2.77
CA TYR A 93 -2.13 10.12 2.08
C TYR A 93 -3.49 9.53 2.53
N PRO A 94 -4.38 10.33 3.16
CA PRO A 94 -5.57 9.78 3.83
C PRO A 94 -6.56 9.07 2.92
N LYS A 95 -6.59 9.45 1.64
CA LYS A 95 -7.49 8.90 0.62
C LYS A 95 -6.82 7.86 -0.28
N PHE A 96 -5.73 7.22 0.16
CA PHE A 96 -5.03 6.20 -0.63
C PHE A 96 -5.94 5.03 -1.06
N GLY A 97 -6.94 4.68 -0.26
CA GLY A 97 -7.92 3.64 -0.59
C GLY A 97 -8.82 3.98 -1.77
N ASP A 98 -8.92 5.26 -2.15
CA ASP A 98 -9.76 5.69 -3.27
C ASP A 98 -9.31 5.09 -4.61
N ILE A 99 -8.07 4.57 -4.72
CA ILE A 99 -7.63 3.88 -5.95
C ILE A 99 -8.57 2.74 -6.34
N PHE A 100 -9.24 2.11 -5.37
CA PHE A 100 -10.14 0.98 -5.57
C PHE A 100 -11.60 1.38 -5.81
N LEU A 101 -11.93 2.67 -5.79
CA LEU A 101 -13.28 3.19 -6.02
C LEU A 101 -13.57 3.51 -7.49
N PHE A 102 -12.61 3.23 -8.38
CA PHE A 102 -12.71 3.46 -9.82
C PHE A 102 -12.81 2.13 -10.58
N ASN A 103 -13.11 2.21 -11.88
CA ASN A 103 -13.18 1.04 -12.75
C ASN A 103 -11.88 0.21 -12.78
N SER A 104 -10.75 0.82 -12.41
CA SER A 104 -9.49 0.11 -12.25
C SER A 104 -8.56 0.84 -11.26
N PRO A 105 -7.68 0.11 -10.56
CA PRO A 105 -6.67 0.72 -9.68
C PRO A 105 -5.75 1.69 -10.42
N VAL A 106 -5.44 1.42 -11.70
CA VAL A 106 -4.66 2.34 -12.55
C VAL A 106 -5.38 3.68 -12.72
N LYS A 107 -6.68 3.68 -13.07
CA LYS A 107 -7.48 4.91 -13.19
C LYS A 107 -7.65 5.63 -11.86
N GLY A 108 -7.79 4.88 -10.78
CA GLY A 108 -7.86 5.45 -9.44
C GLY A 108 -6.56 6.14 -9.03
N LEU A 109 -5.41 5.52 -9.29
CA LEU A 109 -4.10 6.12 -9.03
C LEU A 109 -3.85 7.34 -9.92
N GLU A 110 -4.26 7.31 -11.19
CA GLU A 110 -4.23 8.49 -12.07
C GLU A 110 -5.05 9.64 -11.49
N LYS A 111 -6.28 9.36 -11.01
CA LYS A 111 -7.13 10.37 -10.39
C LYS A 111 -6.49 10.98 -9.15
N ILE A 112 -5.94 10.15 -8.25
CA ILE A 112 -5.26 10.65 -7.06
C ILE A 112 -4.02 11.47 -7.46
N THR A 113 -3.23 11.01 -8.42
CA THR A 113 -2.06 11.75 -8.93
C THR A 113 -2.49 13.13 -9.44
N ASN A 114 -3.58 13.23 -10.20
CA ASN A 114 -4.09 14.52 -10.69
C ASN A 114 -4.64 15.42 -9.58
N ASP A 115 -5.13 14.85 -8.49
CA ASP A 115 -5.73 15.61 -7.38
C ASP A 115 -4.74 15.98 -6.27
N PHE A 116 -3.66 15.23 -6.08
CA PHE A 116 -2.75 15.37 -4.95
C PHE A 116 -1.32 15.74 -5.41
N ASN A 117 -0.83 16.90 -4.97
CA ASN A 117 0.49 17.40 -5.38
C ASN A 117 1.67 16.53 -4.94
N GLY A 118 1.56 15.79 -3.83
CA GLY A 118 2.66 14.91 -3.38
C GLY A 118 2.98 13.78 -4.36
N LEU A 119 1.97 13.10 -4.94
CA LEU A 119 2.23 12.07 -5.94
C LEU A 119 2.77 12.64 -7.26
N ARG A 120 2.32 13.85 -7.66
CA ARG A 120 2.87 14.52 -8.86
C ARG A 120 4.33 14.86 -8.67
N GLU A 121 4.68 15.41 -7.52
CA GLU A 121 6.07 15.72 -7.17
C GLU A 121 6.90 14.44 -7.08
N LEU A 122 6.38 13.36 -6.49
CA LEU A 122 7.11 12.09 -6.41
C LEU A 122 7.40 11.54 -7.81
N GLN A 123 6.42 11.61 -8.71
CA GLN A 123 6.60 11.20 -10.11
C GLN A 123 7.54 12.10 -10.90
N SER A 124 7.76 13.35 -10.49
CA SER A 124 8.66 14.28 -11.20
C SER A 124 10.13 14.00 -10.86
N ARG A 125 10.44 13.61 -9.62
CA ARG A 125 11.82 13.41 -9.13
C ARG A 125 12.56 12.29 -9.85
N ASP A 126 13.83 12.54 -10.17
CA ASP A 126 14.68 11.61 -10.94
C ASP A 126 15.08 10.37 -10.12
N ASP A 127 15.25 10.51 -8.81
CA ASP A 127 15.63 9.45 -7.87
C ASP A 127 14.44 8.65 -7.33
N ALA A 128 13.20 8.99 -7.71
CA ALA A 128 11.99 8.41 -7.16
C ALA A 128 11.89 6.90 -7.35
N GLY A 129 12.32 6.38 -8.51
CA GLY A 129 12.29 4.95 -8.82
C GLY A 129 13.11 4.14 -7.83
N ASP A 130 14.40 4.45 -7.73
CA ASP A 130 15.32 3.74 -6.83
C ASP A 130 14.95 3.92 -5.35
N ALA A 131 14.52 5.12 -4.94
CA ALA A 131 14.07 5.37 -3.57
C ALA A 131 12.83 4.53 -3.19
N LEU A 132 11.85 4.41 -4.10
CA LEU A 132 10.67 3.56 -3.89
C LEU A 132 11.03 2.08 -3.84
N VAL A 133 11.93 1.60 -4.71
CA VAL A 133 12.42 0.21 -4.68
C VAL A 133 13.16 -0.06 -3.37
N GLN A 134 13.99 0.86 -2.91
CA GLN A 134 14.67 0.74 -1.63
C GLN A 134 13.66 0.68 -0.47
N PHE A 135 12.64 1.53 -0.47
CA PHE A 135 11.57 1.51 0.52
C PHE A 135 10.82 0.18 0.52
N TYR A 136 10.39 -0.29 -0.65
CA TYR A 136 9.69 -1.57 -0.83
C TYR A 136 10.51 -2.76 -0.35
N SER A 137 11.81 -2.79 -0.67
CA SER A 137 12.71 -3.88 -0.30
C SER A 137 12.93 -4.04 1.21
N LYS A 138 12.72 -2.96 1.98
CA LYS A 138 12.88 -2.92 3.44
C LYS A 138 11.59 -3.21 4.19
N LEU A 139 10.47 -3.45 3.50
CA LEU A 139 9.20 -3.72 4.15
C LEU A 139 9.22 -5.05 4.89
N ASP A 140 8.84 -4.98 6.17
CA ASP A 140 8.53 -6.14 6.99
C ASP A 140 7.00 -6.33 7.01
N LEU A 141 6.53 -7.42 6.40
CA LEU A 141 5.10 -7.73 6.32
C LEU A 141 4.48 -8.11 7.67
N ASP A 142 5.23 -8.70 8.59
CA ASP A 142 4.74 -8.99 9.95
C ASP A 142 4.53 -7.68 10.70
N LYS A 143 5.50 -6.76 10.61
CA LYS A 143 5.38 -5.42 11.19
C LYS A 143 4.22 -4.65 10.57
N LEU A 144 4.09 -4.66 9.23
CA LEU A 144 3.01 -3.98 8.53
C LEU A 144 1.64 -4.48 8.99
N LEU A 145 1.44 -5.79 9.11
CA LEU A 145 0.21 -6.38 9.63
C LEU A 145 -0.10 -5.99 11.07
N ALA A 146 0.93 -5.86 11.90
CA ALA A 146 0.80 -5.47 13.30
C ALA A 146 0.45 -3.99 13.45
N THR A 147 1.02 -3.11 12.63
CA THR A 147 0.98 -1.67 12.85
C THR A 147 0.00 -0.90 11.96
N ASP A 148 -0.20 -1.28 10.70
CA ASP A 148 -1.07 -0.53 9.79
C ASP A 148 -2.55 -0.93 9.94
N LYS A 149 -3.45 0.05 9.85
CA LYS A 149 -4.91 -0.14 9.89
C LYS A 149 -5.43 -0.94 8.70
N TYR A 150 -4.84 -0.72 7.53
CA TYR A 150 -5.23 -1.34 6.25
C TYR A 150 -3.98 -1.85 5.52
N PRO A 151 -3.26 -2.83 6.10
CA PRO A 151 -1.94 -3.23 5.63
C PRO A 151 -1.95 -3.71 4.18
N SER A 152 -2.99 -4.48 3.80
CA SER A 152 -3.14 -4.98 2.42
C SER A 152 -3.37 -3.85 1.42
N LEU A 153 -4.26 -2.90 1.72
CA LEU A 153 -4.53 -1.77 0.83
C LEU A 153 -3.33 -0.83 0.73
N ARG A 154 -2.60 -0.64 1.83
CA ARG A 154 -1.39 0.18 1.90
C ARG A 154 -0.28 -0.40 1.02
N LEU A 155 -0.05 -1.71 1.11
CA LEU A 155 0.93 -2.40 0.29
C LEU A 155 0.56 -2.35 -1.20
N GLN A 156 -0.71 -2.60 -1.54
CA GLN A 156 -1.19 -2.49 -2.91
C GLN A 156 -1.01 -1.07 -3.46
N PHE A 157 -1.31 -0.03 -2.67
CA PHE A 157 -1.10 1.35 -3.09
C PHE A 157 0.36 1.65 -3.42
N LEU A 158 1.30 1.21 -2.57
CA LEU A 158 2.74 1.33 -2.87
C LEU A 158 3.10 0.60 -4.16
N GLU A 159 2.64 -0.63 -4.32
CA GLU A 159 3.00 -1.46 -5.48
C GLU A 159 2.43 -0.89 -6.78
N TYR A 160 1.23 -0.32 -6.77
CA TYR A 160 0.67 0.40 -7.92
C TYR A 160 1.44 1.68 -8.23
N ILE A 161 1.96 2.41 -7.23
CA ILE A 161 2.85 3.56 -7.47
C ILE A 161 4.13 3.10 -8.16
N ILE A 162 4.78 2.05 -7.65
CA ILE A 162 6.02 1.51 -8.22
C ILE A 162 5.82 1.05 -9.66
N ALA A 163 4.70 0.40 -9.94
CA ALA A 163 4.40 -0.15 -11.26
C ALA A 163 4.11 0.92 -12.34
N GLN A 164 3.96 2.20 -11.97
CA GLN A 164 3.71 3.24 -12.97
C GLN A 164 4.90 3.40 -13.93
N PRO A 165 4.68 3.50 -15.25
CA PRO A 165 5.77 3.68 -16.23
C PRO A 165 6.68 4.87 -15.94
N SER A 166 6.13 5.97 -15.40
CA SER A 166 6.90 7.17 -15.01
C SER A 166 7.84 6.92 -13.82
N ILE A 167 7.58 5.90 -13.01
CA ILE A 167 8.43 5.47 -11.90
C ILE A 167 9.39 4.38 -12.37
N LEU A 168 8.90 3.34 -13.06
CA LEU A 168 9.74 2.22 -13.54
C LEU A 168 10.85 2.67 -14.50
N SER A 169 10.59 3.69 -15.32
CA SER A 169 11.62 4.29 -16.19
C SER A 169 12.81 4.89 -15.42
N LYS A 170 12.63 5.17 -14.13
CA LYS A 170 13.63 5.75 -13.22
C LYS A 170 14.22 4.73 -12.23
N VAL A 171 13.88 3.46 -12.38
CA VAL A 171 14.50 2.37 -11.62
C VAL A 171 15.76 1.94 -12.35
N SER A 172 16.91 2.09 -11.69
CA SER A 172 18.24 1.80 -12.26
C SER A 172 18.44 0.30 -12.49
N ASP A 173 17.93 -0.54 -11.58
CA ASP A 173 18.02 -2.01 -11.66
C ASP A 173 16.63 -2.66 -11.58
N ARG A 174 15.90 -2.60 -12.70
CA ARG A 174 14.59 -3.26 -12.82
C ARG A 174 14.68 -4.78 -12.72
N LYS A 175 15.84 -5.38 -13.02
CA LYS A 175 16.04 -6.83 -12.86
C LYS A 175 16.05 -7.22 -11.37
N ALA A 176 16.74 -6.44 -10.52
CA ALA A 176 16.68 -6.63 -9.07
C ALA A 176 15.27 -6.40 -8.51
N LEU A 177 14.54 -5.39 -9.01
CA LEU A 177 13.13 -5.18 -8.67
C LEU A 177 12.27 -6.40 -9.06
N LEU A 178 12.42 -6.93 -10.27
CA LEU A 178 11.71 -8.12 -10.72
C LEU A 178 11.95 -9.33 -9.79
N LYS A 179 13.22 -9.58 -9.46
CA LYS A 179 13.61 -10.66 -8.52
C LYS A 179 13.01 -10.45 -7.14
N HIS A 180 13.00 -9.21 -6.63
CA HIS A 180 12.41 -8.91 -5.34
C HIS A 180 10.88 -9.05 -5.35
N ALA A 181 10.21 -8.57 -6.41
CA ALA A 181 8.76 -8.70 -6.58
C ALA A 181 8.34 -10.17 -6.67
N TYR A 182 9.09 -11.00 -7.41
CA TYR A 182 8.87 -12.45 -7.46
C TYR A 182 8.89 -13.08 -6.06
N LYS A 183 9.97 -12.84 -5.30
CA LYS A 183 10.09 -13.33 -3.91
C LYS A 183 8.99 -12.80 -2.99
N MET A 184 8.56 -11.56 -3.18
CA MET A 184 7.45 -10.98 -2.43
C MET A 184 6.13 -11.70 -2.75
N ALA A 185 5.87 -12.02 -4.02
CA ALA A 185 4.69 -12.78 -4.43
C ALA A 185 4.67 -14.18 -3.80
N GLU A 186 5.79 -14.91 -3.85
CA GLU A 186 5.94 -16.21 -3.19
C GLU A 186 5.72 -16.10 -1.67
N LEU A 187 6.33 -15.11 -1.02
CA LEU A 187 6.18 -14.86 0.41
C LEU A 187 4.71 -14.61 0.78
N LYS A 188 4.02 -13.79 -0.01
CA LYS A 188 2.59 -13.49 0.18
C LYS A 188 1.74 -14.74 0.01
N GLN A 189 1.99 -15.55 -1.02
CA GLN A 189 1.22 -16.75 -1.30
C GLN A 189 1.46 -17.85 -0.24
N ASN A 190 2.71 -18.04 0.19
CA ASN A 190 3.08 -19.14 1.08
C ASN A 190 2.85 -18.83 2.57
N LYS A 191 3.23 -17.63 3.04
CA LYS A 191 3.16 -17.25 4.46
C LYS A 191 1.94 -16.38 4.78
N TYR A 192 1.49 -15.55 3.85
CA TYR A 192 0.48 -14.52 4.10
C TYR A 192 -0.80 -14.69 3.27
N SER A 193 -1.08 -15.92 2.83
CA SER A 193 -2.31 -16.23 2.11
C SER A 193 -3.54 -15.76 2.87
N GLY A 194 -4.46 -15.09 2.17
CA GLY A 194 -5.65 -14.48 2.75
C GLY A 194 -5.42 -13.16 3.51
N LYS A 195 -4.18 -12.71 3.70
CA LYS A 195 -3.85 -11.41 4.32
C LYS A 195 -3.36 -10.38 3.30
N PHE A 196 -2.52 -10.81 2.35
CA PHE A 196 -2.02 -9.97 1.26
C PHE A 196 -2.37 -10.61 -0.08
N GLY A 197 -2.92 -9.79 -0.99
CA GLY A 197 -3.08 -10.18 -2.39
C GLY A 197 -1.76 -10.07 -3.15
N ILE A 198 -1.59 -10.87 -4.19
CA ILE A 198 -0.40 -10.85 -5.05
C ILE A 198 -0.57 -9.95 -6.28
N THR A 199 -1.80 -9.61 -6.66
CA THR A 199 -2.13 -8.93 -7.94
C THR A 199 -1.28 -7.68 -8.22
N SER A 200 -1.14 -6.77 -7.26
CA SER A 200 -0.32 -5.56 -7.41
C SER A 200 1.18 -5.85 -7.51
N THR A 201 1.67 -6.93 -6.90
CA THR A 201 3.04 -7.41 -7.10
C THR A 201 3.23 -7.98 -8.51
N LEU A 202 2.28 -8.79 -8.99
CA LEU A 202 2.30 -9.30 -10.36
C LEU A 202 2.25 -8.15 -11.38
N PHE A 203 1.59 -7.05 -11.05
CA PHE A 203 1.50 -5.87 -11.88
C PHE A 203 2.86 -5.17 -12.06
N ILE A 204 3.67 -5.05 -10.99
CA ILE A 204 5.07 -4.61 -11.09
C ILE A 204 5.84 -5.53 -12.05
N MET A 205 5.75 -6.83 -11.83
CA MET A 205 6.49 -7.83 -12.62
C MET A 205 6.11 -7.77 -14.09
N ALA A 206 4.81 -7.68 -14.39
CA ALA A 206 4.28 -7.58 -15.74
C ALA A 206 4.81 -6.33 -16.47
N HIS A 207 4.81 -5.17 -15.82
CA HIS A 207 5.35 -3.96 -16.43
C HIS A 207 6.87 -3.99 -16.62
N VAL A 208 7.63 -4.57 -15.68
CA VAL A 208 9.08 -4.74 -15.88
C VAL A 208 9.36 -5.67 -17.06
N LEU A 209 8.65 -6.80 -17.16
CA LEU A 209 8.74 -7.71 -18.30
C LEU A 209 8.37 -7.00 -19.61
N ASP A 210 7.35 -6.14 -19.58
CA ASP A 210 6.92 -5.38 -20.74
C ASP A 210 7.98 -4.41 -21.26
N MET A 211 8.70 -3.78 -20.35
CA MET A 211 9.71 -2.76 -20.66
C MET A 211 11.04 -3.37 -21.10
N ASP A 212 11.50 -4.43 -20.43
CA ASP A 212 12.87 -4.93 -20.58
C ASP A 212 12.98 -6.25 -21.36
N TYR A 213 11.88 -6.99 -21.52
CA TYR A 213 11.85 -8.32 -22.13
C TYR A 213 10.79 -8.39 -23.24
N PRO A 214 10.97 -7.64 -24.34
CA PRO A 214 9.96 -7.51 -25.40
C PRO A 214 9.56 -8.85 -26.06
N GLU A 215 10.44 -9.85 -26.08
CA GLU A 215 10.15 -11.21 -26.56
C GLU A 215 9.17 -11.98 -25.66
N ILE A 216 9.15 -11.63 -24.38
CA ILE A 216 8.17 -12.11 -23.40
C ILE A 216 6.90 -11.29 -23.54
N SER A 217 7.03 -9.96 -23.63
CA SER A 217 5.93 -9.02 -23.89
C SER A 217 5.12 -9.37 -25.13
N GLU A 218 5.74 -9.70 -26.27
CA GLU A 218 5.02 -9.99 -27.53
C GLU A 218 4.16 -11.25 -27.44
N LYS A 219 4.66 -12.31 -26.77
CA LYS A 219 3.89 -13.54 -26.52
C LYS A 219 2.73 -13.31 -25.56
N ILE A 220 2.87 -12.35 -24.66
CA ILE A 220 1.93 -12.04 -23.58
C ILE A 220 0.88 -11.01 -24.02
N LYS A 221 1.26 -9.96 -24.76
CA LYS A 221 0.40 -8.89 -25.26
C LYS A 221 -0.61 -9.38 -26.29
N ASN A 222 -0.28 -10.44 -27.03
CA ASN A 222 -1.24 -11.11 -27.92
C ASN A 222 -2.35 -11.84 -27.14
N HIS A 223 -2.27 -11.88 -25.81
CA HIS A 223 -3.30 -12.43 -24.94
C HIS A 223 -4.15 -11.29 -24.34
N ASP A 224 -5.44 -11.22 -24.68
CA ASP A 224 -6.37 -10.16 -24.23
C ASP A 224 -6.38 -9.98 -22.71
N ILE A 225 -6.22 -11.07 -21.95
CA ILE A 225 -6.15 -11.02 -20.48
C ILE A 225 -4.95 -10.20 -20.01
N VAL A 226 -3.75 -10.41 -20.56
CA VAL A 226 -2.56 -9.75 -20.04
C VAL A 226 -2.45 -8.32 -20.56
N SER A 227 -2.90 -8.04 -21.80
CA SER A 227 -3.07 -6.65 -22.25
C SER A 227 -4.02 -5.90 -21.32
N HIS A 228 -5.18 -6.48 -20.99
CA HIS A 228 -6.12 -5.88 -20.07
C HIS A 228 -5.52 -5.70 -18.65
N PHE A 229 -4.75 -6.67 -18.18
CA PHE A 229 -4.09 -6.59 -16.89
C PHE A 229 -3.04 -5.47 -16.87
N LEU A 230 -2.19 -5.35 -17.88
CA LEU A 230 -1.21 -4.26 -18.03
C LEU A 230 -1.88 -2.87 -18.11
N GLU A 231 -3.05 -2.78 -18.74
CA GLU A 231 -3.76 -1.50 -18.87
C GLU A 231 -4.53 -1.09 -17.60
N THR A 232 -5.00 -2.06 -16.81
CA THR A 232 -5.98 -1.79 -15.76
C THR A 232 -5.54 -2.20 -14.36
N GLY A 233 -4.60 -3.14 -14.23
CA GLY A 233 -4.28 -3.82 -12.98
C GLY A 233 -5.35 -4.82 -12.51
N ASN A 234 -6.41 -5.04 -13.30
CA ASN A 234 -7.47 -5.99 -12.98
C ASN A 234 -7.30 -7.30 -13.75
N ILE A 235 -7.61 -8.41 -13.09
CA ILE A 235 -7.81 -9.70 -13.74
C ILE A 235 -9.32 -9.86 -13.97
N LYS A 236 -9.76 -9.98 -15.22
CA LYS A 236 -11.18 -10.16 -15.55
C LYS A 236 -11.71 -11.46 -14.94
N GLU A 237 -12.85 -11.38 -14.26
CA GLU A 237 -13.49 -12.53 -13.60
C GLU A 237 -13.81 -13.68 -14.58
N SER A 238 -14.16 -13.35 -15.83
CA SER A 238 -14.44 -14.33 -16.90
C SER A 238 -13.23 -15.19 -17.27
N HIS A 239 -12.03 -14.83 -16.83
CA HIS A 239 -10.77 -15.47 -17.21
C HIS A 239 -9.97 -16.01 -16.02
N LYS A 240 -10.59 -16.12 -14.84
CA LYS A 240 -9.89 -16.56 -13.62
C LYS A 240 -9.26 -17.95 -13.74
N GLY A 241 -9.80 -18.84 -14.58
CA GLY A 241 -9.22 -20.17 -14.85
C GLY A 241 -8.12 -20.20 -15.91
N GLU A 242 -8.06 -19.20 -16.80
CA GLU A 242 -7.02 -19.07 -17.84
C GLU A 242 -5.82 -18.28 -17.32
N TRP A 243 -6.04 -17.39 -16.35
CA TRP A 243 -4.99 -16.60 -15.71
C TRP A 243 -3.91 -17.45 -15.06
N ASP A 244 -4.29 -18.54 -14.38
CA ASP A 244 -3.33 -19.40 -13.67
C ASP A 244 -2.35 -20.07 -14.66
N GLU A 245 -2.80 -20.49 -15.84
CA GLU A 245 -1.95 -21.11 -16.87
C GLU A 245 -0.99 -20.10 -17.51
N ILE A 246 -1.50 -18.91 -17.83
CA ILE A 246 -0.69 -17.80 -18.35
C ILE A 246 0.34 -17.38 -17.30
N TRP A 247 -0.07 -17.30 -16.04
CA TRP A 247 0.80 -16.94 -14.95
C TRP A 247 1.91 -17.96 -14.76
N ASN A 248 1.61 -19.26 -14.78
CA ASN A 248 2.64 -20.31 -14.71
C ASN A 248 3.67 -20.17 -15.83
N THR A 249 3.23 -19.87 -17.06
CA THR A 249 4.13 -19.65 -18.20
C THR A 249 5.01 -18.41 -18.02
N ILE A 250 4.46 -17.34 -17.44
CA ILE A 250 5.20 -16.12 -17.11
C ILE A 250 6.20 -16.38 -15.98
N GLU A 251 5.77 -17.14 -14.97
CA GLU A 251 6.58 -17.54 -13.81
C GLU A 251 7.79 -18.38 -14.21
N GLU A 252 7.62 -19.41 -15.06
CA GLU A 252 8.75 -20.21 -15.57
C GLU A 252 9.82 -19.34 -16.25
N LYS A 253 9.39 -18.33 -17.01
CA LYS A 253 10.31 -17.39 -17.67
C LYS A 253 10.97 -16.42 -16.69
N ILE A 254 10.24 -15.95 -15.68
CA ILE A 254 10.82 -15.13 -14.62
C ILE A 254 11.86 -15.94 -13.86
N GLN A 255 11.57 -17.19 -13.53
CA GLN A 255 12.51 -18.10 -12.91
C GLN A 255 13.76 -18.28 -13.77
N SER A 256 13.64 -18.54 -15.08
CA SER A 256 14.82 -18.64 -15.95
C SER A 256 15.65 -17.34 -15.98
N ILE A 257 15.00 -16.17 -16.02
CA ILE A 257 15.69 -14.86 -15.97
C ILE A 257 16.45 -14.66 -14.64
N ILE A 258 15.90 -15.19 -13.55
CA ILE A 258 16.46 -15.12 -12.19
C ILE A 258 17.58 -16.15 -12.00
N GLU A 259 17.44 -17.35 -12.56
CA GLU A 259 18.34 -18.51 -12.44
C GLU A 259 19.59 -18.42 -13.32
N ASP A 260 19.54 -17.71 -14.46
CA ASP A 260 20.71 -17.42 -15.32
C ASP A 260 21.84 -16.60 -14.60
N ILE A 261 21.79 -16.48 -13.27
CA ILE A 261 22.73 -15.70 -12.44
C ILE A 261 23.15 -16.45 -11.15
N GLU A 262 22.84 -17.74 -10.98
CA GLU A 262 23.53 -18.58 -9.97
C GLU A 262 24.65 -19.41 -10.62
#